data_AF-A0A4V1SIW0-F1
#
_entry.id   AF-A0A4V1SIW0-F1
#
_cell.length_a   1.000
_cell.length_b   1.000
_cell.length_c   1.000
_cell.angle_alpha   90.00
_cell.angle_beta   90.00
_cell.angle_gamma   90.00
#
_symmetry.space_group_name_H-M   'P 1'
#
loop_
_entity.id
_entity.type
_entity.pdbx_description
1 polymer ?
#
loop_
_entity_poly.entity_id
_entity_poly.type
_entity_poly.pdbx_seq_one_letter_code
_entity_poly.pdbx_strand_id
1 'polypeptide(L)'
;PSSVVVNNSTKDYSIGADIVGPCQVTKNGSGTLRLSGYESSYTGGTVVNAGRLAAYSGSGTPLGTGPLSIAGGATLAGNATIPGVVTIQGFVSPDGSASEPLGTLTTGPTTLGGTYICDLAYQGSDRLDVMGDLDLTGSRLTFQKGTYSPLGASSFVIASYTGNLTGSFGTVNGLPTGHVLRYDSAAKQIRVERMTLADWFASFPGLGDASITGDPDLDGIPNLLEYVLGGHPGQRSTAILPQHSSDSSYFLFKYKRSDPSEHDTVQAVQWSTDMVNWTDIPVGNTINANVTITLNGDEPDDITVRIPRSSADGSIFMRLKVVEK
;
A
#
# COMPACT_ATOMS: atom_id res chain seq x y z
N PRO A 1 -19.58 37.60 7.72
CA PRO A 1 -20.03 37.33 9.11
C PRO A 1 -18.85 37.50 10.08
N SER A 2 -19.06 37.56 11.40
CA SER A 2 -17.94 37.48 12.36
C SER A 2 -17.54 36.04 12.65
N SER A 3 -18.47 35.09 12.55
CA SER A 3 -18.25 33.65 12.60
C SER A 3 -19.33 32.89 11.83
N VAL A 4 -19.02 31.66 11.42
CA VAL A 4 -19.98 30.70 10.86
C VAL A 4 -19.89 29.44 11.71
N VAL A 5 -20.99 29.05 12.37
CA VAL A 5 -21.02 27.84 13.21
C VAL A 5 -22.03 26.87 12.63
N VAL A 6 -21.57 25.64 12.35
CA VAL A 6 -22.39 24.55 11.85
C VAL A 6 -22.46 23.47 12.95
N ASN A 7 -23.67 23.28 13.50
CA ASN A 7 -23.96 22.23 14.47
C ASN A 7 -24.86 21.17 13.83
N ASN A 8 -24.27 20.13 13.24
CA ASN A 8 -25.05 19.07 12.58
C ASN A 8 -24.74 17.70 13.18
N SER A 9 -25.75 17.06 13.77
CA SER A 9 -25.61 15.77 14.45
C SER A 9 -25.61 14.60 13.48
N THR A 10 -26.71 14.35 12.76
CA THR A 10 -26.84 13.19 11.85
C THR A 10 -27.19 13.56 10.42
N LYS A 11 -27.51 14.83 10.16
CA LYS A 11 -27.77 15.32 8.81
C LYS A 11 -26.53 15.93 8.22
N ASP A 12 -26.30 15.64 6.96
CA ASP A 12 -25.24 16.27 6.19
C ASP A 12 -25.70 17.64 5.71
N TYR A 13 -24.87 18.66 5.97
CA TYR A 13 -25.12 20.03 5.53
C TYR A 13 -24.11 20.41 4.45
N SER A 14 -24.55 21.24 3.51
CA SER A 14 -23.70 21.85 2.50
C SER A 14 -23.84 23.37 2.60
N ILE A 15 -22.72 24.09 2.54
CA ILE A 15 -22.77 25.55 2.34
C ILE A 15 -22.61 25.80 0.85
N GLY A 16 -23.60 26.49 0.27
CA GLY A 16 -23.75 26.68 -1.17
C GLY A 16 -23.27 28.03 -1.70
N ALA A 17 -22.34 28.69 -1.01
CA ALA A 17 -21.87 30.04 -1.35
C ALA A 17 -20.47 30.30 -0.79
N ASP A 18 -19.79 31.31 -1.36
CA ASP A 18 -18.50 31.76 -0.85
C ASP A 18 -18.63 32.33 0.56
N ILE A 19 -17.65 32.00 1.41
CA ILE A 19 -17.48 32.61 2.72
C ILE A 19 -16.30 33.59 2.61
N VAL A 20 -16.52 34.85 2.99
CA VAL A 20 -15.55 35.93 2.83
C VAL A 20 -15.35 36.72 4.13
N GLY A 21 -14.15 37.30 4.29
CA GLY A 21 -13.80 38.16 5.41
C GLY A 21 -13.10 37.44 6.58
N PRO A 22 -12.91 38.10 7.73
CA PRO A 22 -12.09 37.58 8.82
C PRO A 22 -12.75 36.47 9.65
N CYS A 23 -13.88 35.90 9.21
CA CYS A 23 -14.62 34.93 10.01
C CYS A 23 -13.90 33.59 10.13
N GLN A 24 -14.14 32.94 11.26
CA GLN A 24 -13.87 31.52 11.44
C GLN A 24 -15.10 30.68 11.09
N VAL A 25 -14.88 29.52 10.48
CA VAL A 25 -15.89 28.47 10.29
C VAL A 25 -15.68 27.39 11.35
N THR A 26 -16.68 27.11 12.17
CA THR A 26 -16.63 26.06 13.20
C THR A 26 -17.63 24.96 12.86
N LYS A 27 -17.15 23.72 12.78
CA LYS A 27 -17.95 22.51 12.54
C LYS A 27 -18.03 21.67 13.80
N ASN A 28 -19.25 21.46 14.28
CA ASN A 28 -19.60 20.64 15.43
C ASN A 28 -20.59 19.53 15.02
N GLY A 29 -20.80 18.57 15.93
CA GLY A 29 -21.71 17.45 15.74
C GLY A 29 -21.16 16.37 14.79
N SER A 30 -21.77 15.19 14.82
CA SER A 30 -21.25 13.99 14.15
C SER A 30 -21.48 13.91 12.63
N GLY A 31 -22.31 14.79 12.05
CA GLY A 31 -22.67 14.72 10.63
C GLY A 31 -21.57 15.28 9.72
N THR A 32 -21.80 15.23 8.41
CA THR A 32 -20.88 15.78 7.42
C THR A 32 -21.20 17.24 7.11
N LEU A 33 -20.18 18.11 7.09
CA LEU A 33 -20.26 19.40 6.42
C LEU A 33 -19.52 19.29 5.09
N ARG A 34 -20.23 19.50 3.99
CA ARG A 34 -19.66 19.52 2.64
C ARG A 34 -19.42 20.97 2.18
N LEU A 35 -18.20 21.24 1.75
CA LEU A 35 -17.80 22.51 1.11
C LEU A 35 -17.17 22.17 -0.25
N SER A 36 -17.77 22.60 -1.36
CA SER A 36 -17.41 22.08 -2.68
C SER A 36 -17.56 23.13 -3.77
N GLY A 37 -16.48 23.41 -4.52
CA GLY A 37 -16.56 24.23 -5.74
C GLY A 37 -16.76 25.73 -5.55
N TYR A 38 -16.40 26.28 -4.38
CA TYR A 38 -16.54 27.70 -4.04
C TYR A 38 -15.17 28.38 -3.86
N GLU A 39 -15.11 29.69 -4.11
CA GLU A 39 -13.93 30.55 -3.95
C GLU A 39 -14.00 31.29 -2.62
N SER A 40 -14.05 30.53 -1.54
CA SER A 40 -14.04 31.11 -0.21
C SER A 40 -12.69 31.81 0.04
N SER A 41 -12.72 32.99 0.65
CA SER A 41 -11.54 33.83 0.95
C SER A 41 -11.48 34.23 2.42
N TYR A 42 -12.20 33.53 3.29
CA TYR A 42 -12.14 33.79 4.72
C TYR A 42 -10.78 33.45 5.33
N THR A 43 -10.33 34.29 6.26
CA THR A 43 -8.98 34.24 6.83
C THR A 43 -8.94 33.76 8.28
N GLY A 44 -10.09 33.72 8.97
CA GLY A 44 -10.18 33.25 10.36
C GLY A 44 -10.01 31.74 10.53
N GLY A 45 -9.96 31.00 9.40
CA GLY A 45 -9.71 29.56 9.37
C GLY A 45 -10.93 28.70 9.66
N THR A 46 -10.70 27.40 9.70
CA THR A 46 -11.73 26.38 9.91
C THR A 46 -11.35 25.50 11.09
N VAL A 47 -12.29 25.27 12.00
CA VAL A 47 -12.14 24.37 13.15
C VAL A 47 -13.18 23.27 13.08
N VAL A 48 -12.75 22.01 13.05
CA VAL A 48 -13.62 20.84 13.03
C VAL A 48 -13.49 20.10 14.35
N ASN A 49 -14.47 20.29 15.23
CA ASN A 49 -14.49 19.69 16.56
C ASN A 49 -15.03 18.26 16.55
N ALA A 50 -15.91 17.91 15.60
CA ALA A 50 -16.51 16.58 15.49
C ALA A 50 -17.07 16.31 14.09
N GLY A 51 -17.29 15.01 13.82
CA GLY A 51 -17.88 14.53 12.58
C GLY A 51 -16.92 14.64 11.40
N ARG A 52 -17.48 14.91 10.22
CA ARG A 52 -16.71 14.95 8.97
C ARG A 52 -16.80 16.32 8.30
N LEU A 53 -15.66 16.82 7.85
CA LEU A 53 -15.56 17.92 6.88
C LEU A 53 -15.15 17.32 5.54
N ALA A 54 -16.02 17.40 4.54
CA ALA A 54 -15.76 16.91 3.19
C ALA A 54 -15.56 18.12 2.27
N ALA A 55 -14.31 18.41 1.93
CA ALA A 55 -13.91 19.59 1.18
C ALA A 55 -13.42 19.20 -0.22
N TYR A 56 -13.98 19.82 -1.25
CA TYR A 56 -13.65 19.53 -2.65
C TYR A 56 -13.37 20.83 -3.41
N SER A 57 -12.17 20.95 -4.00
CA SER A 57 -11.79 22.19 -4.70
C SER A 57 -12.75 22.52 -5.84
N GLY A 58 -13.09 21.54 -6.68
CA GLY A 58 -13.68 21.86 -7.98
C GLY A 58 -12.78 22.84 -8.72
N SER A 59 -13.25 24.05 -9.01
CA SER A 59 -12.47 25.15 -9.58
C SER A 59 -11.89 26.15 -8.54
N GLY A 60 -12.18 26.01 -7.25
CA GLY A 60 -11.86 27.01 -6.22
C GLY A 60 -11.18 26.46 -4.97
N THR A 61 -11.07 27.30 -3.94
CA THR A 61 -10.52 26.98 -2.61
C THR A 61 -11.62 27.05 -1.54
N PRO A 62 -12.36 25.95 -1.28
CA PRO A 62 -13.57 25.98 -0.45
C PRO A 62 -13.33 26.30 1.03
N LEU A 63 -12.07 26.28 1.48
CA LEU A 63 -11.69 26.44 2.89
C LEU A 63 -11.00 27.78 3.22
N GLY A 64 -11.00 28.73 2.28
CA GLY A 64 -10.32 30.01 2.49
C GLY A 64 -8.81 29.87 2.58
N THR A 65 -8.16 30.87 3.17
CA THR A 65 -6.69 30.95 3.30
C THR A 65 -6.21 30.86 4.76
N GLY A 66 -7.14 30.83 5.71
CA GLY A 66 -6.84 30.68 7.13
C GLY A 66 -6.43 29.25 7.52
N PRO A 67 -5.98 29.05 8.77
CA PRO A 67 -5.57 27.74 9.26
C PRO A 67 -6.74 26.75 9.35
N LEU A 68 -6.44 25.45 9.27
CA LEU A 68 -7.40 24.36 9.48
C LEU A 68 -6.98 23.50 10.69
N SER A 69 -7.91 23.25 11.60
CA SER A 69 -7.74 22.33 12.73
C SER A 69 -8.79 21.22 12.73
N ILE A 70 -8.34 19.97 12.78
CA ILE A 70 -9.18 18.77 12.88
C ILE A 70 -8.94 18.11 14.24
N ALA A 71 -9.95 18.13 15.11
CA ALA A 71 -9.88 17.54 16.44
C ALA A 71 -9.82 16.00 16.39
N GLY A 72 -9.40 15.40 17.51
CA GLY A 72 -9.44 13.94 17.68
C GLY A 72 -10.86 13.40 17.46
N GLY A 73 -10.98 12.33 16.67
CA GLY A 73 -12.26 11.74 16.29
C GLY A 73 -13.01 12.43 15.14
N ALA A 74 -12.57 13.60 14.69
CA ALA A 74 -13.10 14.24 13.48
C ALA A 74 -12.33 13.81 12.22
N THR A 75 -12.94 13.97 11.04
CA THR A 75 -12.34 13.57 9.75
C THR A 75 -12.30 14.74 8.77
N LEU A 76 -11.14 14.98 8.17
CA LEU A 76 -10.98 15.75 6.94
C LEU A 76 -11.01 14.81 5.74
N ALA A 77 -11.85 15.13 4.76
CA ALA A 77 -12.07 14.31 3.58
C ALA A 77 -12.13 15.14 2.30
N GLY A 78 -11.92 14.48 1.16
CA GLY A 78 -12.08 15.06 -0.18
C GLY A 78 -10.75 15.41 -0.84
N ASN A 79 -10.76 16.37 -1.76
CA ASN A 79 -9.61 16.70 -2.62
C ASN A 79 -9.37 18.22 -2.70
N ALA A 80 -9.66 18.92 -1.60
CA ALA A 80 -9.47 20.37 -1.54
C ALA A 80 -8.00 20.80 -1.54
N THR A 81 -7.77 22.02 -2.01
CA THR A 81 -6.55 22.79 -1.80
C THR A 81 -6.76 23.71 -0.59
N ILE A 82 -5.89 23.58 0.40
CA ILE A 82 -5.97 24.26 1.70
C ILE A 82 -4.66 25.03 1.90
N PRO A 83 -4.55 26.31 1.51
CA PRO A 83 -3.29 27.05 1.55
C PRO A 83 -2.76 27.31 2.97
N GLY A 84 -3.64 27.40 3.96
CA GLY A 84 -3.28 27.68 5.35
C GLY A 84 -2.56 26.51 6.03
N VAL A 85 -2.02 26.80 7.22
CA VAL A 85 -1.44 25.76 8.10
C VAL A 85 -2.52 24.77 8.52
N VAL A 86 -2.19 23.48 8.48
CA VAL A 86 -3.11 22.39 8.82
C VAL A 86 -2.62 21.62 10.05
N THR A 87 -3.49 21.42 11.04
CA THR A 87 -3.24 20.54 12.18
C THR A 87 -4.32 19.47 12.24
N ILE A 88 -3.93 18.20 12.19
CA ILE A 88 -4.86 17.05 12.21
C ILE A 88 -4.53 16.14 13.38
N GLN A 89 -5.41 16.12 14.38
CA GLN A 89 -5.38 15.17 15.51
C GLN A 89 -6.34 14.00 15.29
N GLY A 90 -7.29 14.14 14.36
CA GLY A 90 -8.25 13.11 13.99
C GLY A 90 -7.81 12.29 12.78
N PHE A 91 -8.65 12.25 11.75
CA PHE A 91 -8.42 11.50 10.52
C PHE A 91 -8.27 12.43 9.32
N VAL A 92 -7.44 12.04 8.35
CA VAL A 92 -7.42 12.58 7.00
C VAL A 92 -7.57 11.45 5.99
N SER A 93 -8.49 11.61 5.05
CA SER A 93 -8.82 10.64 3.99
C SER A 93 -9.05 11.43 2.71
N PRO A 94 -8.00 11.64 1.87
CA PRO A 94 -8.18 12.14 0.52
C PRO A 94 -9.23 11.27 -0.20
N ASP A 95 -10.13 11.87 -0.99
CA ASP A 95 -11.35 11.26 -1.57
C ASP A 95 -12.61 11.32 -0.68
N GLY A 96 -12.48 10.93 0.59
CA GLY A 96 -13.53 10.80 1.57
C GLY A 96 -14.33 9.49 1.65
N SER A 97 -14.09 8.45 0.87
CA SER A 97 -14.64 7.11 1.15
C SER A 97 -14.10 6.06 0.18
N ALA A 98 -13.94 4.83 0.67
CA ALA A 98 -13.54 3.62 -0.07
C ALA A 98 -14.34 3.24 -1.34
N SER A 99 -15.35 4.01 -1.73
CA SER A 99 -16.15 3.83 -2.95
C SER A 99 -16.00 4.95 -3.99
N GLU A 100 -15.20 5.99 -3.70
CA GLU A 100 -14.92 7.10 -4.60
C GLU A 100 -13.59 6.86 -5.35
N PRO A 101 -13.33 7.54 -6.48
CA PRO A 101 -12.01 7.51 -7.11
C PRO A 101 -10.97 8.20 -6.21
N LEU A 102 -9.74 7.70 -6.25
CA LEU A 102 -8.58 8.21 -5.52
C LEU A 102 -8.52 9.75 -5.48
N GLY A 103 -8.16 10.31 -4.33
CA GLY A 103 -8.14 11.73 -4.08
C GLY A 103 -6.74 12.28 -3.83
N THR A 104 -6.51 13.52 -4.25
CA THR A 104 -5.35 14.32 -3.83
C THR A 104 -5.83 15.48 -2.99
N LEU A 105 -5.41 15.51 -1.72
CA LEU A 105 -5.59 16.66 -0.84
C LEU A 105 -4.30 17.48 -0.84
N THR A 106 -4.37 18.74 -1.25
CA THR A 106 -3.22 19.66 -1.21
C THR A 106 -3.34 20.60 -0.02
N THR A 107 -2.35 20.63 0.86
CA THR A 107 -2.35 21.44 2.08
C THR A 107 -1.17 22.41 2.12
N GLY A 108 -1.22 23.44 2.95
CA GLY A 108 -0.04 24.19 3.38
C GLY A 108 0.79 23.36 4.37
N PRO A 109 1.71 23.98 5.14
CA PRO A 109 2.45 23.29 6.19
C PRO A 109 1.51 22.48 7.10
N THR A 110 1.82 21.21 7.33
CA THR A 110 0.91 20.25 7.95
C THR A 110 1.56 19.53 9.12
N THR A 111 0.90 19.55 10.27
CA THR A 111 1.18 18.67 11.41
C THR A 111 0.08 17.62 11.50
N LEU A 112 0.43 16.37 11.22
CA LEU A 112 -0.44 15.22 11.39
C LEU A 112 -0.04 14.49 12.67
N GLY A 113 -0.85 14.65 13.74
CA GLY A 113 -0.75 13.82 14.95
C GLY A 113 -1.76 12.66 14.97
N GLY A 114 -2.69 12.65 14.02
CA GLY A 114 -3.75 11.66 13.88
C GLY A 114 -3.44 10.55 12.86
N THR A 115 -4.48 10.06 12.17
CA THR A 115 -4.37 8.97 11.19
C THR A 115 -4.57 9.47 9.77
N TYR A 116 -3.63 9.16 8.88
CA TYR A 116 -3.83 9.21 7.43
C TYR A 116 -4.42 7.87 6.97
N ILE A 117 -5.62 7.93 6.40
CA ILE A 117 -6.28 6.84 5.70
C ILE A 117 -5.95 7.01 4.21
N CYS A 118 -5.27 6.04 3.64
CA CYS A 118 -4.78 6.11 2.26
C CYS A 118 -5.32 4.91 1.46
N ASP A 119 -5.99 5.18 0.36
CA ASP A 119 -6.47 4.15 -0.54
C ASP A 119 -5.44 3.86 -1.62
N LEU A 120 -5.31 2.58 -1.97
CA LEU A 120 -4.49 2.12 -3.10
C LEU A 120 -5.40 1.49 -4.16
N ALA A 121 -5.08 1.75 -5.41
CA ALA A 121 -5.68 1.13 -6.59
C ALA A 121 -4.61 0.51 -7.48
N TYR A 122 -5.03 -0.20 -8.54
CA TYR A 122 -4.13 -0.92 -9.45
C TYR A 122 -2.91 -0.09 -9.92
N GLN A 123 -3.08 1.20 -10.21
CA GLN A 123 -2.01 2.08 -10.70
C GLN A 123 -1.91 3.43 -9.97
N GLY A 124 -2.59 3.59 -8.84
CA GLY A 124 -2.62 4.87 -8.14
C GLY A 124 -2.86 4.74 -6.65
N SER A 125 -2.71 5.86 -5.95
CA SER A 125 -3.02 5.98 -4.54
C SER A 125 -3.68 7.32 -4.25
N ASP A 126 -4.31 7.41 -3.09
CA ASP A 126 -4.58 8.69 -2.47
C ASP A 126 -3.28 9.44 -2.20
N ARG A 127 -3.40 10.76 -2.14
CA ARG A 127 -2.29 11.66 -1.93
C ARG A 127 -2.59 12.74 -0.90
N LEU A 128 -1.65 12.89 0.04
CA LEU A 128 -1.51 14.07 0.88
C LEU A 128 -0.31 14.90 0.41
N ASP A 129 -0.57 15.97 -0.34
CA ASP A 129 0.45 16.81 -0.95
C ASP A 129 0.64 18.10 -0.15
N VAL A 130 1.76 18.22 0.54
CA VAL A 130 2.01 19.28 1.53
C VAL A 130 2.90 20.37 0.94
N MET A 131 2.35 21.55 0.74
CA MET A 131 3.07 22.75 0.30
C MET A 131 3.79 23.42 1.47
N GLY A 132 4.69 22.69 2.11
CA GLY A 132 5.52 23.17 3.23
C GLY A 132 6.14 22.02 4.01
N ASP A 133 6.40 22.28 5.29
CA ASP A 133 6.85 21.25 6.22
C ASP A 133 5.73 20.26 6.53
N LEU A 134 6.08 18.97 6.59
CA LEU A 134 5.21 17.88 7.02
C LEU A 134 5.78 17.28 8.30
N ASP A 135 5.02 17.37 9.39
CA ASP A 135 5.34 16.73 10.66
C ASP A 135 4.40 15.53 10.88
N LEU A 136 5.00 14.34 10.99
CA LEU A 136 4.33 13.06 11.22
C LEU A 136 4.50 12.56 12.66
N THR A 137 5.03 13.36 13.56
CA THR A 137 5.29 12.95 14.94
C THR A 137 4.00 12.49 15.63
N GLY A 138 3.97 11.21 16.04
CA GLY A 138 2.80 10.59 16.68
C GLY A 138 1.70 10.13 15.71
N SER A 139 1.88 10.32 14.40
CA SER A 139 0.90 9.94 13.39
C SER A 139 0.77 8.43 13.17
N ARG A 140 -0.31 8.03 12.52
CA ARG A 140 -0.58 6.67 12.03
C ARG A 140 -0.91 6.70 10.55
N LEU A 141 -0.54 5.64 9.84
CA LEU A 141 -0.96 5.37 8.48
C LEU A 141 -1.83 4.12 8.48
N THR A 142 -2.96 4.17 7.79
CA THR A 142 -3.83 3.00 7.57
C THR A 142 -4.18 2.94 6.12
N PHE A 143 -3.87 1.83 5.47
CA PHE A 143 -4.33 1.56 4.13
C PHE A 143 -5.71 0.93 4.19
N GLN A 144 -6.66 1.48 3.44
CA GLN A 144 -7.88 0.75 3.12
C GLN A 144 -7.66 0.08 1.78
N LYS A 145 -7.74 -1.26 1.79
CA LYS A 145 -7.63 -2.05 0.57
C LYS A 145 -8.91 -1.79 -0.24
N GLY A 146 -8.82 -0.94 -1.26
CA GLY A 146 -9.87 -0.87 -2.27
C GLY A 146 -10.06 -2.25 -2.90
N THR A 147 -11.18 -2.47 -3.58
CA THR A 147 -11.53 -3.72 -4.31
C THR A 147 -10.50 -4.13 -5.41
N TYR A 148 -9.39 -3.41 -5.53
CA TYR A 148 -8.43 -3.45 -6.62
C TYR A 148 -7.12 -4.13 -6.17
N SER A 149 -7.23 -5.38 -5.77
CA SER A 149 -6.10 -6.32 -5.69
C SER A 149 -6.13 -7.19 -6.96
N PRO A 150 -5.01 -7.36 -7.68
CA PRO A 150 -3.63 -7.02 -7.28
C PRO A 150 -3.23 -5.55 -7.53
N LEU A 151 -2.13 -5.11 -6.91
CA LEU A 151 -1.48 -3.81 -7.19
C LEU A 151 -0.52 -3.94 -8.38
N GLY A 152 -0.73 -3.12 -9.42
CA GLY A 152 -0.01 -3.19 -10.69
C GLY A 152 1.28 -2.37 -10.74
N ALA A 153 1.33 -1.21 -10.08
CA ALA A 153 2.52 -0.37 -10.07
C ALA A 153 3.60 -0.87 -9.08
N SER A 154 4.87 -0.58 -9.38
CA SER A 154 6.00 -0.90 -8.50
C SER A 154 6.22 0.13 -7.38
N SER A 155 5.62 1.31 -7.49
CA SER A 155 5.75 2.41 -6.54
C SER A 155 4.49 3.29 -6.58
N PHE A 156 3.96 3.61 -5.41
CA PHE A 156 2.82 4.51 -5.20
C PHE A 156 3.26 5.64 -4.30
N VAL A 157 3.12 6.88 -4.75
CA VAL A 157 3.44 8.05 -3.91
C VAL A 157 2.20 8.45 -3.13
N ILE A 158 2.22 8.25 -1.81
CA ILE A 158 1.07 8.49 -0.93
C ILE A 158 1.09 9.87 -0.29
N ALA A 159 2.26 10.51 -0.24
CA ALA A 159 2.42 11.87 0.23
C ALA A 159 3.63 12.54 -0.43
N SER A 160 3.57 13.86 -0.59
CA SER A 160 4.72 14.71 -0.88
C SER A 160 4.77 15.89 0.06
N TYR A 161 5.93 16.52 0.12
CA TYR A 161 6.14 17.75 0.85
C TYR A 161 7.14 18.64 0.10
N THR A 162 7.10 19.95 0.29
CA THR A 162 8.09 20.87 -0.32
C THR A 162 9.13 21.36 0.67
N GLY A 163 8.83 21.31 1.97
CA GLY A 163 9.73 21.68 3.06
C GLY A 163 10.49 20.50 3.67
N ASN A 164 10.51 20.44 4.99
CA ASN A 164 11.11 19.36 5.78
C ASN A 164 10.08 18.31 6.19
N LEU A 165 10.51 17.05 6.25
CA LEU A 165 9.78 15.99 6.91
C LEU A 165 10.32 15.83 8.33
N THR A 166 9.44 15.87 9.32
CA THR A 166 9.75 15.58 10.72
C THR A 166 9.06 14.30 11.14
N GLY A 167 9.80 13.38 11.77
CA GLY A 167 9.29 12.08 12.20
C GLY A 167 8.95 11.12 11.05
N SER A 168 8.25 10.06 11.40
CA SER A 168 7.72 9.03 10.51
C SER A 168 6.36 8.58 11.06
N PHE A 169 5.58 7.86 10.27
CA PHE A 169 4.37 7.21 10.79
C PHE A 169 4.77 6.24 11.91
N GLY A 170 4.26 6.48 13.13
CA GLY A 170 4.57 5.66 14.30
C GLY A 170 3.90 4.28 14.26
N THR A 171 2.84 4.13 13.47
CA THR A 171 2.22 2.83 13.18
C THR A 171 1.69 2.82 11.75
N VAL A 172 1.92 1.72 11.04
CA VAL A 172 1.39 1.47 9.70
C VAL A 172 0.50 0.23 9.75
N ASN A 173 -0.77 0.38 9.42
CA ASN A 173 -1.73 -0.73 9.37
C ASN A 173 -2.15 -1.00 7.92
N GLY A 174 -2.29 -2.28 7.56
CA GLY A 174 -2.79 -2.68 6.24
C GLY A 174 -1.83 -2.43 5.07
N LEU A 175 -0.54 -2.23 5.33
CA LEU A 175 0.46 -2.17 4.25
C LEU A 175 0.34 -3.46 3.40
N PRO A 176 0.17 -3.36 2.07
CA PRO A 176 0.02 -4.54 1.23
C PRO A 176 1.19 -5.51 1.40
N THR A 177 0.91 -6.82 1.40
CA THR A 177 1.97 -7.83 1.41
C THR A 177 2.90 -7.64 0.21
N GLY A 178 4.18 -7.96 0.40
CA GLY A 178 5.20 -7.75 -0.61
C GLY A 178 5.49 -6.28 -0.89
N HIS A 179 5.10 -5.34 -0.02
CA HIS A 179 5.43 -3.93 -0.12
C HIS A 179 6.08 -3.39 1.16
N VAL A 180 6.83 -2.30 1.00
CA VAL A 180 7.49 -1.55 2.06
C VAL A 180 7.15 -0.07 1.95
N LEU A 181 7.14 0.62 3.09
CA LEU A 181 6.99 2.06 3.14
C LEU A 181 8.37 2.72 3.10
N ARG A 182 8.59 3.63 2.15
CA ARG A 182 9.84 4.38 1.98
C ARG A 182 9.66 5.87 2.17
N TYR A 183 10.66 6.49 2.80
CA TYR A 183 10.76 7.93 2.98
C TYR A 183 11.90 8.45 2.10
N ASP A 184 11.55 9.04 0.96
CA ASP A 184 12.49 9.57 -0.02
C ASP A 184 12.71 11.06 0.23
N SER A 185 13.72 11.38 1.04
CA SER A 185 14.03 12.77 1.40
C SER A 185 14.54 13.60 0.23
N ALA A 186 15.07 12.96 -0.83
CA ALA A 186 15.60 13.64 -2.00
C ALA A 186 14.45 14.07 -2.93
N ALA A 187 13.51 13.17 -3.22
CA ALA A 187 12.31 13.50 -3.98
C ALA A 187 11.23 14.19 -3.15
N LYS A 188 11.40 14.25 -1.81
CA LYS A 188 10.45 14.78 -0.84
C LYS A 188 9.10 14.06 -0.89
N GLN A 189 9.17 12.72 -0.86
CA GLN A 189 8.02 11.84 -1.06
C GLN A 189 8.00 10.71 -0.03
N ILE A 190 6.80 10.25 0.29
CA ILE A 190 6.58 8.99 0.99
C ILE A 190 5.92 8.03 0.02
N ARG A 191 6.49 6.83 -0.11
CA ARG A 191 6.10 5.86 -1.13
C ARG A 191 5.77 4.51 -0.52
N VAL A 192 4.80 3.82 -1.11
CA VAL A 192 4.66 2.37 -0.98
C VAL A 192 5.35 1.75 -2.17
N GLU A 193 6.33 0.90 -1.94
CA GLU A 193 7.11 0.26 -3.00
C GLU A 193 7.09 -1.24 -2.84
N ARG A 194 7.26 -1.97 -3.94
CA ARG A 194 7.45 -3.42 -3.86
C ARG A 194 8.69 -3.73 -3.02
N MET A 195 8.54 -4.73 -2.16
CA MET A 195 9.61 -5.30 -1.36
C MET A 195 10.60 -5.99 -2.29
N THR A 196 11.88 -5.79 -2.04
CA THR A 196 12.97 -6.53 -2.67
C THR A 196 13.43 -7.67 -1.76
N LEU A 197 14.19 -8.62 -2.29
CA LEU A 197 14.87 -9.64 -1.49
C LEU A 197 15.71 -9.03 -0.35
N ALA A 198 16.38 -7.90 -0.62
CA ALA A 198 17.16 -7.19 0.40
C ALA A 198 16.27 -6.63 1.54
N ASP A 199 15.09 -6.10 1.20
CA ASP A 199 14.11 -5.66 2.21
C ASP A 199 13.55 -6.84 3.01
N TRP A 200 13.30 -7.97 2.34
CA TRP A 200 12.84 -9.20 3.00
C TRP A 200 13.89 -9.67 4.01
N PHE A 201 15.17 -9.72 3.64
CA PHE A 201 16.26 -10.03 4.60
C PHE A 201 16.31 -9.05 5.77
N ALA A 202 16.11 -7.75 5.52
CA ALA A 202 16.11 -6.75 6.58
C ALA A 202 15.00 -6.95 7.62
N SER A 203 13.93 -7.70 7.27
CA SER A 203 12.88 -8.09 8.22
C SER A 203 13.30 -9.20 9.20
N PHE A 204 14.44 -9.86 8.97
CA PHE A 204 15.00 -10.90 9.83
C PHE A 204 16.36 -10.46 10.41
N PRO A 205 16.39 -9.50 11.34
CA PRO A 205 17.64 -9.07 11.94
C PRO A 205 18.26 -10.21 12.76
N GLY A 206 19.57 -10.44 12.58
CA GLY A 206 20.34 -11.37 13.39
C GLY A 206 20.43 -12.80 12.85
N LEU A 207 20.08 -13.05 11.58
CA LEU A 207 20.40 -14.32 10.93
C LEU A 207 21.92 -14.59 10.94
N GLY A 208 22.29 -15.85 11.22
CA GLY A 208 23.69 -16.27 11.23
C GLY A 208 24.37 -16.24 9.86
N ASP A 209 23.60 -16.47 8.79
CA ASP A 209 24.01 -16.37 7.39
C ASP A 209 22.84 -15.84 6.56
N ALA A 210 22.91 -14.55 6.17
CA ALA A 210 21.91 -13.89 5.34
C ALA A 210 22.27 -13.89 3.84
N SER A 211 23.14 -14.80 3.38
CA SER A 211 23.40 -14.97 1.95
C SER A 211 22.25 -15.70 1.26
N ILE A 212 22.05 -15.47 -0.04
CA ILE A 212 20.98 -16.11 -0.83
C ILE A 212 21.08 -17.65 -0.86
N THR A 213 22.28 -18.19 -0.65
CA THR A 213 22.55 -19.63 -0.57
C THR A 213 22.65 -20.16 0.87
N GLY A 214 22.56 -19.28 1.86
CA GLY A 214 22.64 -19.64 3.28
C GLY A 214 21.40 -20.39 3.75
N ASP A 215 21.57 -21.18 4.80
CA ASP A 215 20.53 -21.94 5.50
C ASP A 215 20.75 -21.74 7.02
N PRO A 216 20.40 -20.55 7.55
CA PRO A 216 20.74 -20.18 8.92
C PRO A 216 19.96 -20.96 9.99
N ASP A 217 18.84 -21.59 9.65
CA ASP A 217 18.01 -22.39 10.56
C ASP A 217 18.12 -23.91 10.35
N LEU A 218 18.91 -24.35 9.37
CA LEU A 218 19.35 -25.73 9.14
C LEU A 218 18.20 -26.70 8.83
N ASP A 219 17.23 -26.25 8.04
CA ASP A 219 16.16 -27.12 7.51
C ASP A 219 16.42 -27.64 6.09
N GLY A 220 17.49 -27.18 5.44
CA GLY A 220 17.87 -27.57 4.10
C GLY A 220 17.26 -26.72 2.99
N ILE A 221 16.59 -25.61 3.32
CA ILE A 221 16.01 -24.67 2.36
C ILE A 221 16.85 -23.38 2.37
N PRO A 222 17.57 -23.07 1.27
CA PRO A 222 18.32 -21.82 1.19
C PRO A 222 17.42 -20.59 1.25
N ASN A 223 17.93 -19.49 1.80
CA ASN A 223 17.22 -18.23 1.97
C ASN A 223 16.50 -17.73 0.69
N LEU A 224 17.09 -17.91 -0.50
CA LEU A 224 16.42 -17.53 -1.75
C LEU A 224 15.16 -18.37 -2.04
N LEU A 225 15.17 -19.66 -1.68
CA LEU A 225 14.00 -20.51 -1.77
C LEU A 225 12.99 -20.19 -0.67
N GLU A 226 13.43 -19.91 0.56
CA GLU A 226 12.56 -19.41 1.63
C GLU A 226 11.79 -18.16 1.16
N TYR A 227 12.50 -17.18 0.57
CA TYR A 227 11.89 -15.98 0.03
C TYR A 227 10.83 -16.28 -1.04
N VAL A 228 11.16 -17.13 -2.02
CA VAL A 228 10.20 -17.50 -3.08
C VAL A 228 9.02 -18.30 -2.54
N LEU A 229 9.24 -19.21 -1.60
CA LEU A 229 8.23 -20.13 -1.12
C LEU A 229 7.37 -19.55 0.02
N GLY A 230 7.67 -18.32 0.46
CA GLY A 230 6.94 -17.63 1.54
C GLY A 230 7.31 -18.16 2.94
N GLY A 231 8.55 -18.59 3.11
CA GLY A 231 9.09 -19.15 4.35
C GLY A 231 9.69 -18.12 5.30
N HIS A 232 10.36 -18.63 6.33
CA HIS A 232 10.98 -17.84 7.39
C HIS A 232 12.40 -18.37 7.69
N PRO A 233 13.46 -17.64 7.32
CA PRO A 233 14.85 -18.13 7.33
C PRO A 233 15.43 -18.35 8.74
N GLY A 234 14.77 -17.86 9.78
CA GLY A 234 15.14 -18.12 11.19
C GLY A 234 14.33 -19.23 11.87
N GLN A 235 13.49 -19.97 11.16
CA GLN A 235 12.54 -20.93 11.72
C GLN A 235 12.57 -22.26 10.98
N ARG A 236 13.35 -23.20 11.51
CA ARG A 236 13.54 -24.55 10.98
C ARG A 236 12.23 -25.25 10.61
N SER A 237 11.85 -25.30 9.33
CA SER A 237 10.58 -25.83 8.85
C SER A 237 10.56 -26.17 7.36
N THR A 238 10.36 -27.45 7.03
CA THR A 238 10.26 -27.89 5.62
C THR A 238 8.85 -27.83 5.03
N ALA A 239 7.90 -27.20 5.72
CA ALA A 239 6.48 -27.21 5.35
C ALA A 239 6.18 -26.51 4.00
N ILE A 240 7.08 -25.63 3.57
CA ILE A 240 6.93 -24.84 2.35
C ILE A 240 7.46 -25.54 1.08
N LEU A 241 8.07 -26.73 1.22
CA LEU A 241 8.66 -27.44 0.09
C LEU A 241 7.60 -27.76 -0.99
N PRO A 242 7.99 -27.68 -2.29
CA PRO A 242 7.10 -28.05 -3.37
C PRO A 242 6.54 -29.47 -3.24
N GLN A 243 5.27 -29.61 -3.58
CA GLN A 243 4.54 -30.87 -3.59
C GLN A 243 4.39 -31.39 -5.02
N HIS A 244 4.24 -32.70 -5.15
CA HIS A 244 3.96 -33.32 -6.45
C HIS A 244 2.68 -34.14 -6.40
N SER A 245 2.02 -34.26 -7.55
CA SER A 245 0.87 -35.14 -7.76
C SER A 245 0.81 -35.54 -9.23
N SER A 246 -0.18 -36.35 -9.64
CA SER A 246 -0.40 -36.64 -11.04
C SER A 246 -1.86 -36.92 -11.34
N ASP A 247 -2.26 -36.67 -12.59
CA ASP A 247 -3.56 -37.03 -13.15
C ASP A 247 -3.38 -37.91 -14.38
N SER A 248 -4.44 -38.27 -15.10
CA SER A 248 -4.36 -39.16 -16.27
C SER A 248 -3.38 -38.70 -17.36
N SER A 249 -3.11 -37.40 -17.45
CA SER A 249 -2.38 -36.77 -18.55
C SER A 249 -1.06 -36.14 -18.13
N TYR A 250 -0.92 -35.71 -16.87
CA TYR A 250 0.21 -34.90 -16.41
C TYR A 250 0.81 -35.36 -15.08
N PHE A 251 2.12 -35.15 -14.95
CA PHE A 251 2.77 -34.95 -13.65
C PHE A 251 2.62 -33.48 -13.26
N LEU A 252 2.31 -33.23 -11.98
CA LEU A 252 2.02 -31.91 -11.44
C LEU A 252 3.05 -31.56 -10.38
N PHE A 253 3.72 -30.42 -10.54
CA PHE A 253 4.61 -29.81 -9.56
C PHE A 253 3.93 -28.57 -9.00
N LYS A 254 3.72 -28.51 -7.68
CA LYS A 254 2.91 -27.50 -7.00
C LYS A 254 3.73 -26.80 -5.94
N TYR A 255 3.69 -25.48 -5.89
CA TYR A 255 4.34 -24.71 -4.84
C TYR A 255 3.64 -23.37 -4.62
N LYS A 256 3.88 -22.77 -3.46
CA LYS A 256 3.47 -21.40 -3.14
C LYS A 256 4.56 -20.43 -3.62
N ARG A 257 4.17 -19.34 -4.27
CA ARG A 257 5.10 -18.27 -4.69
C ARG A 257 4.74 -16.99 -3.97
N SER A 258 5.68 -16.43 -3.21
CA SER A 258 5.49 -15.15 -2.55
C SER A 258 5.35 -14.01 -3.57
N ASP A 259 4.43 -13.10 -3.30
CA ASP A 259 4.16 -11.93 -4.14
C ASP A 259 5.41 -11.10 -4.49
N PRO A 260 6.31 -10.74 -3.54
CA PRO A 260 7.46 -9.92 -3.88
C PRO A 260 8.44 -10.66 -4.81
N SER A 261 8.55 -11.99 -4.67
CA SER A 261 9.49 -12.78 -5.48
C SER A 261 9.15 -12.85 -6.97
N GLU A 262 7.92 -12.53 -7.36
CA GLU A 262 7.52 -12.43 -8.77
C GLU A 262 8.39 -11.43 -9.54
N HIS A 263 8.80 -10.36 -8.87
CA HIS A 263 9.38 -9.20 -9.53
C HIS A 263 10.90 -9.24 -9.57
N ASP A 264 11.56 -9.80 -8.58
CA ASP A 264 13.02 -9.82 -8.45
C ASP A 264 13.65 -11.22 -8.54
N THR A 265 12.85 -12.25 -8.88
CA THR A 265 13.40 -13.57 -9.23
C THR A 265 12.99 -14.04 -10.63
N VAL A 266 13.82 -14.91 -11.21
CA VAL A 266 13.51 -15.73 -12.37
C VAL A 266 13.31 -17.16 -11.90
N GLN A 267 12.14 -17.72 -12.16
CA GLN A 267 11.77 -19.06 -11.71
C GLN A 267 11.53 -19.98 -12.90
N ALA A 268 11.99 -21.21 -12.78
CA ALA A 268 11.66 -22.29 -13.71
C ALA A 268 11.49 -23.60 -12.96
N VAL A 269 10.46 -24.37 -13.29
CA VAL A 269 10.43 -25.77 -12.91
C VAL A 269 11.20 -26.54 -13.97
N GLN A 270 12.25 -27.21 -13.54
CA GLN A 270 13.06 -28.06 -14.41
C GLN A 270 12.61 -29.50 -14.27
N TRP A 271 12.60 -30.24 -15.38
CA TRP A 271 12.37 -31.68 -15.37
C TRP A 271 13.41 -32.44 -16.18
N SER A 272 13.60 -33.71 -15.82
CA SER A 272 14.58 -34.60 -16.42
C SER A 272 14.13 -36.06 -16.33
N THR A 273 14.56 -36.89 -17.28
CA THR A 273 14.41 -38.36 -17.23
C THR A 273 15.67 -39.08 -16.74
N ASP A 274 16.82 -38.38 -16.64
CA ASP A 274 18.13 -38.96 -16.33
C ASP A 274 18.89 -38.24 -15.20
N MET A 275 18.33 -37.17 -14.64
CA MET A 275 18.94 -36.24 -13.66
C MET A 275 20.17 -35.47 -14.17
N VAL A 276 20.54 -35.63 -15.44
CA VAL A 276 21.70 -34.99 -16.07
C VAL A 276 21.25 -33.88 -17.01
N ASN A 277 20.33 -34.20 -17.93
CA ASN A 277 19.80 -33.28 -18.91
C ASN A 277 18.47 -32.71 -18.40
N TRP A 278 18.43 -31.40 -18.22
CA TRP A 278 17.28 -30.69 -17.65
C TRP A 278 16.59 -29.82 -18.69
N THR A 279 15.26 -29.89 -18.72
CA THR A 279 14.40 -29.03 -19.53
C THR A 279 13.72 -28.01 -18.63
N ASP A 280 13.81 -26.73 -18.98
CA ASP A 280 13.20 -25.64 -18.21
C ASP A 280 11.76 -25.40 -18.67
N ILE A 281 10.84 -25.30 -17.71
CA ILE A 281 9.52 -24.71 -17.89
C ILE A 281 9.53 -23.36 -17.14
N PRO A 282 9.67 -22.23 -17.85
CA PRO A 282 9.67 -20.92 -17.22
C PRO A 282 8.36 -20.64 -16.48
N VAL A 283 8.46 -20.14 -15.25
CA VAL A 283 7.32 -19.68 -14.46
C VAL A 283 7.36 -18.15 -14.46
N GLY A 284 6.60 -17.55 -15.39
CA GLY A 284 6.38 -16.12 -15.46
C GLY A 284 5.09 -15.70 -14.74
N ASN A 285 4.52 -14.58 -15.18
CA ASN A 285 3.34 -13.97 -14.54
C ASN A 285 2.06 -14.25 -15.35
N THR A 286 2.16 -15.09 -16.37
CA THR A 286 1.07 -15.43 -17.28
C THR A 286 0.78 -16.91 -17.25
N ILE A 287 -0.51 -17.24 -17.21
CA ILE A 287 -0.98 -18.61 -17.38
C ILE A 287 -0.67 -19.06 -18.81
N ASN A 288 -0.16 -20.28 -18.94
CA ASN A 288 0.10 -20.91 -20.23
C ASN A 288 -0.25 -22.40 -20.19
N ALA A 289 0.02 -23.13 -21.27
CA ALA A 289 -0.33 -24.55 -21.39
C ALA A 289 0.31 -25.43 -20.31
N ASN A 290 1.47 -25.03 -19.78
CA ASN A 290 2.24 -25.79 -18.79
C ASN A 290 2.18 -25.20 -17.39
N VAL A 291 1.76 -23.94 -17.22
CA VAL A 291 1.77 -23.25 -15.92
C VAL A 291 0.41 -22.65 -15.64
N THR A 292 -0.18 -23.03 -14.50
CA THR A 292 -1.36 -22.37 -13.95
C THR A 292 -0.99 -21.61 -12.68
N ILE A 293 -1.53 -20.40 -12.54
CA ILE A 293 -1.30 -19.49 -11.42
C ILE A 293 -2.67 -19.15 -10.83
N THR A 294 -2.83 -19.33 -9.52
CA THR A 294 -3.97 -18.82 -8.77
C THR A 294 -3.49 -17.70 -7.87
N LEU A 295 -3.93 -16.47 -8.16
CA LEU A 295 -3.58 -15.30 -7.37
C LEU A 295 -4.35 -15.32 -6.06
N ASN A 296 -3.64 -15.22 -4.94
CA ASN A 296 -4.23 -15.33 -3.59
C ASN A 296 -4.31 -14.00 -2.83
N GLY A 297 -4.18 -12.88 -3.54
CA GLY A 297 -4.30 -11.55 -2.97
C GLY A 297 -3.03 -11.13 -2.25
N ASP A 298 -3.03 -11.21 -0.92
CA ASP A 298 -1.89 -10.83 -0.06
C ASP A 298 -1.14 -12.07 0.47
N GLU A 299 -1.64 -13.26 0.18
CA GLU A 299 -1.02 -14.54 0.53
C GLU A 299 -0.28 -15.09 -0.69
N PRO A 300 0.79 -15.89 -0.49
CA PRO A 300 1.51 -16.51 -1.61
C PRO A 300 0.59 -17.20 -2.63
N ASP A 301 0.84 -16.92 -3.91
CA ASP A 301 0.14 -17.50 -5.06
C ASP A 301 0.30 -19.01 -5.15
N ASP A 302 -0.73 -19.71 -5.62
CA ASP A 302 -0.60 -21.14 -5.97
C ASP A 302 -0.08 -21.29 -7.39
N ILE A 303 1.10 -21.90 -7.52
CA ILE A 303 1.68 -22.27 -8.80
C ILE A 303 1.52 -23.77 -9.01
N THR A 304 1.01 -24.16 -10.18
CA THR A 304 1.04 -25.55 -10.63
C THR A 304 1.67 -25.64 -12.01
N VAL A 305 2.77 -26.37 -12.12
CA VAL A 305 3.42 -26.71 -13.38
C VAL A 305 3.05 -28.13 -13.79
N ARG A 306 2.73 -28.30 -15.07
CA ARG A 306 2.22 -29.55 -15.67
C ARG A 306 3.20 -30.06 -16.72
N ILE A 307 3.63 -31.30 -16.55
CA ILE A 307 4.51 -32.00 -17.49
C ILE A 307 3.76 -33.20 -18.07
N PRO A 308 3.63 -33.32 -19.41
CA PRO A 308 2.91 -34.44 -20.00
C PRO A 308 3.51 -35.78 -19.59
N ARG A 309 2.67 -36.77 -19.32
CA ARG A 309 3.15 -38.13 -19.03
C ARG A 309 3.89 -38.77 -20.19
N SER A 310 3.56 -38.39 -21.42
CA SER A 310 4.28 -38.80 -22.63
C SER A 310 5.72 -38.30 -22.69
N SER A 311 6.11 -37.35 -21.83
CA SER A 311 7.48 -36.86 -21.72
C SER A 311 8.39 -37.79 -20.89
N ALA A 312 7.82 -38.73 -20.14
CA ALA A 312 8.57 -39.67 -19.32
C ALA A 312 8.79 -41.00 -20.04
N ASP A 313 9.99 -41.55 -19.94
CA ASP A 313 10.32 -42.95 -20.26
C ASP A 313 10.60 -43.69 -18.95
N GLY A 314 9.53 -44.02 -18.21
CA GLY A 314 9.61 -44.60 -16.87
C GLY A 314 9.46 -43.56 -15.76
N SER A 315 10.57 -42.97 -15.31
CA SER A 315 10.60 -42.00 -14.19
C SER A 315 10.83 -40.57 -14.68
N ILE A 316 10.36 -39.60 -13.89
CA ILE A 316 10.64 -38.18 -14.11
C ILE A 316 11.11 -37.54 -12.80
N PHE A 317 12.10 -36.68 -12.90
CA PHE A 317 12.65 -35.88 -11.81
C PHE A 317 12.26 -34.43 -12.04
N MET A 318 11.85 -33.74 -10.98
CA MET A 318 11.42 -32.35 -11.04
C MET A 318 12.14 -31.54 -9.95
N ARG A 319 12.50 -30.29 -10.26
CA ARG A 319 13.03 -29.35 -9.26
C ARG A 319 12.62 -27.92 -9.59
N LEU A 320 12.57 -27.07 -8.57
CA LEU A 320 12.43 -25.63 -8.74
C LEU A 320 13.82 -25.00 -8.86
N LYS A 321 14.03 -24.21 -9.91
CA LYS A 321 15.21 -23.36 -10.09
C LYS A 321 14.78 -21.91 -9.90
N VAL A 322 15.50 -21.21 -9.03
CA VAL A 322 15.32 -19.79 -8.74
C VAL A 322 16.64 -19.08 -8.95
N VAL A 323 16.59 -17.92 -9.58
CA VAL A 323 17.73 -17.01 -9.75
C VAL A 323 17.27 -15.61 -9.37
N GLU A 324 18.04 -14.89 -8.55
CA GLU A 324 17.83 -13.47 -8.28
C GLU A 324 18.13 -12.63 -9.55
N LYS A 325 17.37 -11.57 -9.80
CA LYS A 325 17.53 -10.69 -10.97
C LYS A 325 18.63 -9.64 -10.79
#